data_AF-A0A5E4JYM8-F1
#
_entry.id   AF-A0A5E4JYM8-F1
#
_cell.length_a   1.000
_cell.length_b   1.000
_cell.length_c   1.000
_cell.angle_alpha   90.00
_cell.angle_beta   90.00
_cell.angle_gamma   90.00
#
_symmetry.space_group_name_H-M   'P 1'
#
loop_
_entity.id
_entity.type
_entity.pdbx_description
1 polymer ?
#
loop_
_entity_poly.entity_id
_entity_poly.type
_entity_poly.pdbx_seq_one_letter_code
_entity_poly.pdbx_strand_id
1 'polypeptide(L)'
;MQKPDEQQRGSCPSSNLGWRMNATFLKATIIIDSVKFAKSLVILSVAILIAATFFYFTREDLTSIGDTTFVLVSLIAAILLWITAFRIKFEDERAVWRRMAIATTFDFLGEAYWAYYEIFKGIELPSPSIADIFWITSYLIFIFALWAQLKIMFAPTRKLIAGLTVGLLALLAITYLFVKDIAIQGITFSTLIDFIYPYIDVVHITLVILILIPLWRIHSKLSTPWLLLCTSYLAFITYDFTYAYLRVFAEYYTGATIDLIYALGYILLGIAGYTKLTSTEVQSATRTTRNR
;
A
#
# COMPACT_ATOMS: atom_id res chain seq x y z
N MET A 1 24.84 76.39 -36.89
CA MET A 1 24.91 76.47 -35.42
C MET A 1 24.55 75.09 -34.84
N GLN A 2 25.37 74.61 -33.90
CA GLN A 2 25.38 73.27 -33.30
C GLN A 2 24.25 73.04 -32.27
N LYS A 3 23.77 71.77 -32.21
CA LYS A 3 23.28 70.86 -31.12
C LYS A 3 22.98 71.40 -29.68
N PRO A 4 22.13 70.72 -28.85
CA PRO A 4 22.16 69.27 -28.52
C PRO A 4 20.78 68.54 -28.42
N ASP A 5 20.67 67.27 -28.83
CA ASP A 5 20.86 66.01 -28.07
C ASP A 5 20.02 65.88 -26.77
N GLU A 6 18.88 65.17 -26.85
CA GLU A 6 18.12 64.71 -25.68
C GLU A 6 17.95 63.18 -25.69
N GLN A 7 18.81 62.58 -24.87
CA GLN A 7 18.79 61.28 -24.18
C GLN A 7 17.71 60.23 -24.49
N GLN A 8 18.24 59.09 -24.93
CA GLN A 8 17.88 57.71 -24.58
C GLN A 8 16.88 57.55 -23.42
N ARG A 9 15.63 57.18 -23.71
CA ARG A 9 14.78 56.50 -22.73
C ARG A 9 15.17 55.03 -22.67
N GLY A 10 15.74 54.64 -21.53
CA GLY A 10 16.19 53.30 -21.24
C GLY A 10 15.08 52.26 -21.43
N SER A 11 15.43 51.19 -22.12
CA SER A 11 14.72 49.93 -22.07
C SER A 11 14.75 49.39 -20.65
N CYS A 12 13.59 49.29 -20.01
CA CYS A 12 13.43 48.66 -18.71
C CYS A 12 13.82 47.17 -18.84
N PRO A 13 14.81 46.65 -18.08
CA PRO A 13 15.08 45.22 -18.06
C PRO A 13 13.88 44.51 -17.43
N SER A 14 13.32 43.53 -18.12
CA SER A 14 12.21 42.72 -17.63
C SER A 14 12.62 41.98 -16.35
N SER A 15 12.10 42.43 -15.21
CA SER A 15 12.30 41.89 -13.85
C SER A 15 11.67 40.51 -13.59
N ASN A 16 11.40 39.74 -14.65
CA ASN A 16 10.73 38.43 -14.56
C ASN A 16 11.66 37.26 -14.17
N LEU A 17 12.95 37.52 -13.96
CA LEU A 17 13.95 36.49 -13.66
C LEU A 17 13.98 36.10 -12.17
N GLY A 18 13.77 37.06 -11.25
CA GLY A 18 13.88 36.84 -9.80
C GLY A 18 12.75 35.98 -9.21
N TRP A 19 11.51 36.17 -9.66
CA TRP A 19 10.34 35.42 -9.16
C TRP A 19 10.35 33.95 -9.58
N ARG A 20 10.89 33.63 -10.76
CA ARG A 20 10.98 32.26 -11.29
C ARG A 20 12.06 31.42 -10.60
N MET A 21 13.16 32.03 -10.17
CA MET A 21 14.20 31.35 -9.39
C MET A 21 13.68 30.90 -8.02
N ASN A 22 12.92 31.76 -7.33
CA ASN A 22 12.37 31.45 -6.01
C ASN A 22 11.38 30.27 -6.06
N ALA A 23 10.47 30.24 -7.03
CA ALA A 23 9.49 29.15 -7.15
C ALA A 23 10.12 27.79 -7.51
N THR A 24 11.18 27.79 -8.31
CA THR A 24 11.89 26.56 -8.70
C THR A 24 12.72 26.02 -7.54
N PHE A 25 13.41 26.91 -6.81
CA PHE A 25 14.17 26.56 -5.63
C PHE A 25 13.26 26.03 -4.51
N LEU A 26 12.13 26.71 -4.23
CA LEU A 26 11.17 26.26 -3.22
C LEU A 26 10.61 24.86 -3.54
N LYS A 27 10.27 24.61 -4.81
CA LYS A 27 9.82 23.29 -5.27
C LYS A 27 10.90 22.22 -5.08
N ALA A 28 12.16 22.53 -5.39
CA ALA A 28 13.26 21.59 -5.21
C ALA A 28 13.49 21.24 -3.72
N THR A 29 13.43 22.22 -2.83
CA THR A 29 13.57 22.01 -1.37
C THR A 29 12.43 21.15 -0.82
N ILE A 30 11.18 21.48 -1.13
CA ILE A 30 10.00 20.69 -0.73
C ILE A 30 10.09 19.24 -1.23
N ILE A 31 10.70 19.03 -2.40
CA ILE A 31 10.93 17.69 -2.94
C ILE A 31 11.97 16.93 -2.13
N ILE A 32 13.15 17.50 -1.94
CA ILE A 32 14.24 16.88 -1.18
C ILE A 32 13.80 16.52 0.25
N ASP A 33 13.02 17.40 0.89
CA ASP A 33 12.56 17.20 2.25
C ASP A 33 11.57 16.02 2.36
N SER A 34 10.67 15.87 1.39
CA SER A 34 9.73 14.74 1.38
C SER A 34 10.38 13.37 1.21
N VAL A 35 11.50 13.29 0.48
CA VAL A 35 12.22 12.02 0.26
C VAL A 35 12.99 11.63 1.50
N LYS A 36 13.67 12.61 2.11
CA LYS A 36 14.37 12.40 3.39
C LYS A 36 13.38 11.96 4.46
N PHE A 37 12.23 12.63 4.54
CA PHE A 37 11.16 12.26 5.46
C PHE A 37 10.63 10.85 5.18
N ALA A 38 10.31 10.51 3.93
CA ALA A 38 9.87 9.18 3.55
C ALA A 38 10.91 8.10 3.84
N LYS A 39 12.21 8.39 3.65
CA LYS A 39 13.30 7.49 4.01
C LYS A 39 13.34 7.23 5.53
N SER A 40 13.19 8.27 6.35
CA SER A 40 13.13 8.13 7.81
C SER A 40 11.94 7.26 8.24
N LEU A 41 10.79 7.39 7.60
CA LEU A 41 9.62 6.54 7.85
C LEU A 41 9.87 5.07 7.49
N VAL A 42 10.53 4.79 6.36
CA VAL A 42 10.92 3.42 5.99
C VAL A 42 11.89 2.83 7.02
N ILE A 43 12.87 3.61 7.48
CA ILE A 43 13.81 3.15 8.52
C ILE A 43 13.06 2.86 9.82
N LEU A 44 12.13 3.74 10.20
CA LEU A 44 11.30 3.58 11.39
C LEU A 44 10.44 2.32 11.31
N SER A 45 9.77 2.05 10.18
CA SER A 45 8.92 0.86 10.03
C SER A 45 9.72 -0.44 10.11
N VAL A 46 10.93 -0.46 9.53
CA VAL A 46 11.84 -1.61 9.65
C VAL A 46 12.33 -1.79 11.09
N ALA A 47 12.66 -0.70 11.79
CA ALA A 47 13.05 -0.74 13.19
C ALA A 47 11.93 -1.27 14.09
N ILE A 48 10.68 -0.87 13.82
CA ILE A 48 9.48 -1.40 14.50
C ILE A 48 9.38 -2.92 14.29
N LEU A 49 9.55 -3.42 13.07
CA LEU A 49 9.50 -4.88 12.82
C LEU A 49 10.60 -5.64 13.56
N ILE A 50 11.81 -5.10 13.60
CA ILE A 50 12.93 -5.72 14.33
C ILE A 50 12.64 -5.75 15.83
N ALA A 51 12.14 -4.63 16.39
CA ALA A 51 11.77 -4.54 17.79
C ALA A 51 10.63 -5.52 18.12
N ALA A 52 9.57 -5.53 17.32
CA ALA A 52 8.47 -6.47 17.45
C ALA A 52 9.01 -7.91 17.45
N THR A 53 9.76 -8.30 16.43
CA THR A 53 10.37 -9.64 16.31
C THR A 53 11.16 -10.02 17.57
N PHE A 54 11.96 -9.10 18.12
CA PHE A 54 12.69 -9.33 19.37
C PHE A 54 11.74 -9.66 20.53
N PHE A 55 10.67 -8.89 20.71
CA PHE A 55 9.69 -9.14 21.77
C PHE A 55 8.87 -10.43 21.57
N TYR A 56 8.56 -10.80 20.32
CA TYR A 56 7.96 -12.11 20.01
C TYR A 56 8.84 -13.26 20.51
N PHE A 57 10.17 -13.14 20.41
CA PHE A 57 11.10 -14.13 20.93
C PHE A 57 11.21 -14.13 22.46
N THR A 58 11.03 -13.00 23.13
CA THR A 58 11.06 -12.92 24.61
C THR A 58 9.73 -13.29 25.27
N ARG A 59 8.64 -13.43 24.49
CA ARG A 59 7.28 -13.78 24.94
C ARG A 59 6.67 -12.82 25.97
N GLU A 60 7.05 -11.56 25.90
CA GLU A 60 6.46 -10.50 26.74
C GLU A 60 5.31 -9.82 26.00
N ASP A 61 4.14 -9.71 26.64
CA ASP A 61 2.97 -8.92 26.22
C ASP A 61 2.66 -8.93 24.70
N LEU A 62 2.48 -10.14 24.16
CA LEU A 62 2.42 -10.40 22.71
C LEU A 62 1.24 -9.68 22.02
N THR A 63 0.10 -9.52 22.70
CA THR A 63 -1.09 -8.83 22.17
C THR A 63 -0.82 -7.34 21.97
N SER A 64 -0.40 -6.63 23.03
CA SER A 64 -0.14 -5.18 22.96
C SER A 64 0.93 -4.84 21.92
N ILE A 65 1.94 -5.70 21.79
CA ILE A 65 3.03 -5.52 20.83
C ILE A 65 2.55 -5.79 19.40
N GLY A 66 1.77 -6.85 19.18
CA GLY A 66 1.18 -7.17 17.88
C GLY A 66 0.31 -6.03 17.35
N ASP A 67 -0.70 -5.65 18.12
CA ASP A 67 -1.66 -4.62 17.76
C ASP A 67 -0.99 -3.26 17.54
N THR A 68 -0.11 -2.85 18.46
CA THR A 68 0.63 -1.59 18.31
C THR A 68 1.50 -1.62 17.06
N THR A 69 2.12 -2.76 16.76
CA THR A 69 2.92 -2.91 15.54
C THR A 69 2.06 -2.69 14.32
N PHE A 70 0.90 -3.35 14.21
CA PHE A 70 -0.02 -3.23 13.08
C PHE A 70 -0.50 -1.80 12.85
N VAL A 71 -0.93 -1.12 13.91
CA VAL A 71 -1.37 0.28 13.84
C VAL A 71 -0.24 1.19 13.32
N LEU A 72 0.98 1.03 13.85
CA LEU A 72 2.10 1.88 13.45
C LEU A 72 2.56 1.62 12.02
N VAL A 73 2.72 0.35 11.61
CA VAL A 73 3.22 0.03 10.26
C VAL A 73 2.18 0.33 9.18
N SER A 74 0.89 0.12 9.44
CA SER A 74 -0.19 0.49 8.52
C SER A 74 -0.30 2.01 8.36
N LEU A 75 -0.20 2.78 9.44
CA LEU A 75 -0.16 4.25 9.40
C LEU A 75 1.04 4.76 8.58
N ILE A 76 2.24 4.22 8.84
CA ILE A 76 3.45 4.60 8.10
C ILE A 76 3.28 4.27 6.61
N ALA A 77 2.75 3.09 6.27
CA ALA A 77 2.47 2.71 4.90
C ALA A 77 1.49 3.69 4.22
N ALA A 78 0.38 4.04 4.88
CA ALA A 78 -0.59 5.01 4.38
C ALA A 78 0.06 6.39 4.11
N ILE A 79 0.86 6.90 5.05
CA ILE A 79 1.58 8.18 4.89
C ILE A 79 2.54 8.12 3.70
N LEU A 80 3.32 7.05 3.55
CA LEU A 80 4.25 6.87 2.44
C LEU A 80 3.53 6.83 1.09
N LEU A 81 2.39 6.14 1.00
CA LEU A 81 1.58 6.10 -0.21
C LEU A 81 0.96 7.46 -0.54
N TRP A 82 0.49 8.22 0.46
CA TRP A 82 -0.01 9.59 0.25
C TRP A 82 1.08 10.53 -0.27
N ILE A 83 2.27 10.52 0.36
CA ILE A 83 3.42 11.30 -0.13
C ILE A 83 3.71 10.92 -1.59
N THR A 84 3.73 9.63 -1.91
CA THR A 84 3.98 9.14 -3.27
C THR A 84 2.91 9.63 -4.25
N ALA A 85 1.63 9.47 -3.92
CA ALA A 85 0.50 9.86 -4.75
C ALA A 85 0.53 11.36 -5.10
N PHE A 86 0.87 12.23 -4.14
CA PHE A 86 0.97 13.67 -4.39
C PHE A 86 2.14 14.08 -5.29
N ARG A 87 3.12 13.19 -5.52
CA ARG A 87 4.33 13.48 -6.29
C ARG A 87 4.36 12.86 -7.67
N ILE A 88 3.46 11.92 -7.96
CA ILE A 88 3.33 11.35 -9.30
C ILE A 88 2.77 12.41 -10.25
N LYS A 89 3.40 12.54 -11.43
CA LYS A 89 3.04 13.55 -12.44
C LYS A 89 1.97 13.08 -13.41
N PHE A 90 1.97 11.80 -13.77
CA PHE A 90 1.02 11.23 -14.72
C PHE A 90 -0.31 10.96 -14.02
N GLU A 91 -1.43 11.46 -14.57
CA GLU A 91 -2.73 11.42 -13.90
C GLU A 91 -3.21 9.99 -13.63
N ASP A 92 -3.12 9.10 -14.63
CA ASP A 92 -3.63 7.74 -14.51
C ASP A 92 -2.90 6.96 -13.43
N GLU A 93 -1.56 7.07 -13.41
CA GLU A 93 -0.74 6.44 -12.38
C GLU A 93 -0.98 7.12 -11.02
N ARG A 94 -1.07 8.44 -10.96
CA ARG A 94 -1.40 9.18 -9.73
C ARG A 94 -2.72 8.72 -9.14
N ALA A 95 -3.74 8.51 -9.96
CA ALA A 95 -5.03 8.01 -9.53
C ALA A 95 -4.94 6.60 -8.94
N VAL A 96 -4.09 5.72 -9.49
CA VAL A 96 -3.81 4.39 -8.91
C VAL A 96 -3.21 4.53 -7.53
N TRP A 97 -2.10 5.26 -7.38
CA TRP A 97 -1.43 5.41 -6.09
C TRP A 97 -2.27 6.14 -5.05
N ARG A 98 -3.12 7.09 -5.47
CA ARG A 98 -4.10 7.73 -4.59
C ARG A 98 -5.14 6.73 -4.07
N ARG A 99 -5.65 5.84 -4.93
CA ARG A 99 -6.54 4.76 -4.49
C ARG A 99 -5.83 3.81 -3.54
N MET A 100 -4.56 3.46 -3.79
CA MET A 100 -3.76 2.66 -2.85
C MET A 100 -3.65 3.35 -1.48
N ALA A 101 -3.34 4.65 -1.46
CA ALA A 101 -3.23 5.42 -0.22
C ALA A 101 -4.57 5.48 0.55
N ILE A 102 -5.69 5.63 -0.17
CA ILE A 102 -7.03 5.59 0.44
C ILE A 102 -7.29 4.20 1.03
N ALA A 103 -7.07 3.12 0.26
CA ALA A 103 -7.25 1.75 0.74
C ALA A 103 -6.46 1.50 2.03
N THR A 104 -5.15 1.78 2.03
CA THR A 104 -4.31 1.60 3.22
C THR A 104 -4.68 2.52 4.39
N THR A 105 -5.35 3.66 4.13
CA THR A 105 -5.91 4.49 5.21
C THR A 105 -7.10 3.77 5.86
N PHE A 106 -7.95 3.09 5.08
CA PHE A 106 -9.02 2.25 5.61
C PHE A 106 -8.46 1.08 6.40
N ASP A 107 -7.43 0.38 5.90
CA ASP A 107 -6.73 -0.67 6.67
C ASP A 107 -6.28 -0.15 8.04
N PHE A 108 -5.55 0.97 8.07
CA PHE A 108 -5.12 1.60 9.32
C PHE A 108 -6.27 1.88 10.29
N LEU A 109 -7.44 2.33 9.78
CA LEU A 109 -8.61 2.55 10.64
C LEU A 109 -9.17 1.24 11.20
N GLY A 110 -9.11 0.16 10.42
CA GLY A 110 -9.42 -1.20 10.88
C GLY A 110 -8.47 -1.66 11.98
N GLU A 111 -7.15 -1.55 11.75
CA GLU A 111 -6.12 -1.89 12.74
C GLU A 111 -6.27 -1.07 14.03
N ALA A 112 -6.53 0.24 13.91
CA ALA A 112 -6.73 1.10 15.06
C ALA A 112 -7.99 0.74 15.85
N TYR A 113 -9.05 0.30 15.16
CA TYR A 113 -10.27 -0.17 15.80
C TYR A 113 -10.05 -1.52 16.49
N TRP A 114 -9.35 -2.46 15.85
CA TRP A 114 -8.97 -3.73 16.48
C TRP A 114 -8.15 -3.48 17.75
N ALA A 115 -7.05 -2.75 17.63
CA ALA A 115 -6.17 -2.43 18.75
C ALA A 115 -6.90 -1.71 19.89
N TYR A 116 -7.92 -0.90 19.59
CA TYR A 116 -8.76 -0.30 20.63
C TYR A 116 -9.47 -1.34 21.50
N TYR A 117 -10.01 -2.40 20.90
CA TYR A 117 -10.70 -3.45 21.64
C TYR A 117 -9.72 -4.29 22.46
N GLU A 118 -8.65 -4.76 21.86
CA GLU A 118 -7.74 -5.69 22.56
C GLU A 118 -6.88 -4.97 23.60
N ILE A 119 -6.29 -3.81 23.27
CA ILE A 119 -5.41 -3.09 24.21
C ILE A 119 -6.21 -2.39 25.31
N PHE A 120 -7.30 -1.69 24.97
CA PHE A 120 -8.00 -0.82 25.94
C PHE A 120 -9.25 -1.45 26.54
N LYS A 121 -9.95 -2.34 25.82
CA LYS A 121 -11.10 -3.07 26.39
C LYS A 121 -10.70 -4.42 26.98
N GLY A 122 -9.53 -4.95 26.64
CA GLY A 122 -9.05 -6.24 27.13
C GLY A 122 -9.94 -7.41 26.70
N ILE A 123 -10.64 -7.26 25.57
CA ILE A 123 -11.49 -8.29 24.98
C ILE A 123 -11.10 -8.50 23.53
N GLU A 124 -11.18 -9.75 23.06
CA GLU A 124 -11.06 -10.05 21.64
C GLU A 124 -12.13 -9.29 20.84
N LEU A 125 -11.74 -8.80 19.66
CA LEU A 125 -12.65 -8.10 18.78
C LEU A 125 -13.82 -9.02 18.37
N PRO A 126 -15.08 -8.67 18.68
CA PRO A 126 -16.22 -9.50 18.29
C PRO A 126 -16.36 -9.50 16.76
N SER A 127 -16.38 -10.68 16.13
CA SER A 127 -16.75 -10.80 14.71
C SER A 127 -18.25 -11.06 14.56
N PRO A 128 -18.96 -10.34 13.68
CA PRO A 128 -18.49 -9.23 12.85
C PRO A 128 -18.45 -7.89 13.60
N SER A 129 -17.60 -6.98 13.11
CA SER A 129 -17.20 -5.73 13.76
C SER A 129 -17.24 -4.52 12.82
N ILE A 130 -17.01 -3.33 13.37
CA ILE A 130 -16.79 -2.11 12.56
C ILE A 130 -15.46 -2.19 11.80
N ALA A 131 -14.46 -2.93 12.30
CA ALA A 131 -13.20 -3.11 11.59
C ALA A 131 -13.39 -3.83 10.26
N ASP A 132 -14.35 -4.77 10.17
CA ASP A 132 -14.69 -5.44 8.91
C ASP A 132 -15.15 -4.46 7.83
N ILE A 133 -15.87 -3.40 8.21
CA ILE A 133 -16.27 -2.35 7.26
C ILE A 133 -15.03 -1.66 6.70
N PHE A 134 -14.04 -1.39 7.55
CA PHE A 134 -12.80 -0.74 7.15
C PHE A 134 -11.95 -1.65 6.25
N TRP A 135 -11.67 -2.89 6.65
CA TRP A 135 -10.86 -3.84 5.86
C TRP A 135 -11.52 -4.20 4.53
N ILE A 136 -12.82 -4.53 4.51
CA ILE A 136 -13.53 -4.85 3.27
C ILE A 136 -13.51 -3.65 2.32
N THR A 137 -13.72 -2.43 2.84
CA THR A 137 -13.66 -1.22 2.02
C THR A 137 -12.26 -1.01 1.43
N SER A 138 -11.22 -1.19 2.25
CA SER A 138 -9.82 -1.15 1.79
C SER A 138 -9.60 -2.12 0.64
N TYR A 139 -9.98 -3.37 0.83
CA TYR A 139 -9.79 -4.44 -0.15
C TYR A 139 -10.48 -4.13 -1.48
N LEU A 140 -11.73 -3.66 -1.44
CA LEU A 140 -12.46 -3.28 -2.65
C LEU A 140 -11.77 -2.12 -3.39
N ILE A 141 -11.33 -1.07 -2.68
CA ILE A 141 -10.61 0.05 -3.29
C ILE A 141 -9.29 -0.43 -3.91
N PHE A 142 -8.61 -1.37 -3.26
CA PHE A 142 -7.37 -1.93 -3.77
C PHE A 142 -7.56 -2.76 -5.05
N ILE A 143 -8.62 -3.58 -5.12
CA ILE A 143 -9.02 -4.27 -6.36
C ILE A 143 -9.18 -3.27 -7.50
N PHE A 144 -9.90 -2.18 -7.28
CA PHE A 144 -10.07 -1.15 -8.32
C PHE A 144 -8.76 -0.50 -8.72
N ALA A 145 -7.84 -0.30 -7.79
CA ALA A 145 -6.53 0.29 -8.05
C ALA A 145 -5.62 -0.67 -8.85
N LEU A 146 -5.53 -1.93 -8.47
CA LEU A 146 -4.81 -2.96 -9.22
C LEU A 146 -5.39 -3.17 -10.61
N TRP A 147 -6.72 -3.19 -10.73
CA TRP A 147 -7.39 -3.31 -12.02
C TRP A 147 -7.07 -2.14 -12.96
N ALA A 148 -7.09 -0.91 -12.43
CA ALA A 148 -6.68 0.26 -13.18
C ALA A 148 -5.21 0.18 -13.60
N GLN A 149 -4.33 -0.29 -12.71
CA GLN A 149 -2.92 -0.49 -13.04
C GLN A 149 -2.72 -1.54 -14.12
N LEU A 150 -3.42 -2.67 -14.02
CA LEU A 150 -3.36 -3.75 -15.00
C LEU A 150 -3.72 -3.23 -16.39
N LYS A 151 -4.76 -2.39 -16.50
CA LYS A 151 -5.16 -1.74 -17.75
C LYS A 151 -4.13 -0.77 -18.31
N ILE A 152 -3.44 -0.02 -17.44
CA ILE A 152 -2.37 0.91 -17.83
C ILE A 152 -1.19 0.12 -18.40
N MET A 153 -0.84 -1.00 -17.77
CA MET A 153 0.35 -1.78 -18.13
C MET A 153 0.11 -2.74 -19.30
N PHE A 154 -1.10 -3.28 -19.40
CA PHE A 154 -1.43 -4.36 -20.34
C PHE A 154 -2.83 -4.16 -20.93
N ALA A 155 -2.98 -4.42 -22.22
CA ALA A 155 -4.31 -4.63 -22.78
C ALA A 155 -4.92 -5.90 -22.16
N PRO A 156 -6.24 -5.94 -21.81
CA PRO A 156 -6.85 -7.13 -21.23
C PRO A 156 -6.61 -8.34 -22.14
N THR A 157 -5.91 -9.36 -21.63
CA THR A 157 -5.45 -10.51 -22.42
C THR A 157 -6.24 -11.78 -22.10
N ARG A 158 -6.11 -12.80 -22.95
CA ARG A 158 -6.58 -14.18 -22.66
C ARG A 158 -6.06 -14.73 -21.32
N LYS A 159 -4.95 -14.19 -20.78
CA LYS A 159 -4.39 -14.57 -19.47
C LYS A 159 -5.25 -14.10 -18.30
N LEU A 160 -5.96 -12.98 -18.43
CA LEU A 160 -6.90 -12.51 -17.41
C LEU A 160 -8.04 -13.51 -17.25
N ILE A 161 -8.59 -14.00 -18.36
CA ILE A 161 -9.65 -15.02 -18.35
C ILE A 161 -9.14 -16.31 -17.70
N ALA A 162 -7.96 -16.79 -18.07
CA ALA A 162 -7.37 -17.98 -17.46
C ALA A 162 -7.09 -17.80 -15.95
N GLY A 163 -6.61 -16.62 -15.54
CA GLY A 163 -6.40 -16.29 -14.13
C GLY A 163 -7.71 -16.30 -13.33
N LEU A 164 -8.78 -15.71 -13.88
CA LEU A 164 -10.12 -15.77 -13.28
C LEU A 164 -10.65 -17.20 -13.18
N THR A 165 -10.34 -18.06 -14.16
CA THR A 165 -10.72 -19.48 -14.11
C THR A 165 -9.99 -20.23 -12.99
N VAL A 166 -8.69 -20.01 -12.80
CA VAL A 166 -7.93 -20.62 -11.69
C VAL A 166 -8.43 -20.07 -10.35
N GLY A 167 -8.70 -18.77 -10.26
CA GLY A 167 -9.30 -18.15 -9.07
C GLY A 167 -10.64 -18.78 -8.72
N LEU A 168 -11.52 -19.00 -9.70
CA LEU A 168 -12.80 -19.68 -9.49
C LEU A 168 -12.63 -21.11 -8.95
N LEU A 169 -11.62 -21.85 -9.40
CA LEU A 169 -11.33 -23.20 -8.87
C LEU A 169 -10.81 -23.16 -7.42
N ALA A 170 -9.95 -22.19 -7.09
CA ALA A 170 -9.50 -21.97 -5.72
C ALA A 170 -10.68 -21.61 -4.81
N LEU A 171 -11.60 -20.78 -5.29
CA LEU A 171 -12.83 -20.40 -4.59
C LEU A 171 -13.70 -21.60 -4.24
N LEU A 172 -13.88 -22.52 -5.18
CA LEU A 172 -14.63 -23.76 -4.97
C LEU A 172 -13.96 -24.64 -3.91
N ALA A 173 -12.63 -24.74 -3.92
CA ALA A 173 -11.87 -25.51 -2.94
C ALA A 173 -11.95 -24.90 -1.53
N ILE A 174 -11.88 -23.58 -1.40
CA ILE A 174 -12.02 -22.88 -0.12
C ILE A 174 -13.44 -23.06 0.42
N THR A 175 -14.45 -22.89 -0.43
CA THR A 175 -15.86 -23.08 -0.05
C THR A 175 -16.09 -24.48 0.53
N TYR A 176 -15.42 -25.50 -0.01
CA TYR A 176 -15.48 -26.86 0.49
C TYR A 176 -15.00 -27.01 1.94
N LEU A 177 -13.99 -26.24 2.38
CA LEU A 177 -13.46 -26.31 3.75
C LEU A 177 -14.51 -25.91 4.80
N PHE A 178 -15.42 -25.01 4.43
CA PHE A 178 -16.47 -24.50 5.31
C PHE A 178 -17.81 -25.23 5.17
N VAL A 179 -17.93 -26.18 4.22
CA VAL A 179 -19.17 -26.97 4.01
C VAL A 179 -19.58 -27.67 5.30
N LYS A 180 -18.62 -28.15 6.09
CA LYS A 180 -18.89 -28.80 7.37
C LYS A 180 -19.53 -27.84 8.37
N ASP A 181 -19.00 -26.63 8.51
CA ASP A 181 -19.52 -25.64 9.46
C ASP A 181 -20.88 -25.10 9.02
N ILE A 182 -21.06 -24.85 7.71
CA ILE A 182 -22.38 -24.51 7.15
C ILE A 182 -23.39 -25.64 7.42
N ALA A 183 -22.99 -26.90 7.24
CA ALA A 183 -23.88 -28.04 7.43
C ALA A 183 -24.29 -28.24 8.91
N ILE A 184 -23.42 -27.90 9.85
CA ILE A 184 -23.67 -28.06 11.29
C ILE A 184 -24.39 -26.85 11.88
N GLN A 185 -23.95 -25.63 11.56
CA GLN A 185 -24.39 -24.40 12.23
C GLN A 185 -25.34 -23.55 11.38
N GLY A 186 -25.49 -23.85 10.10
CA GLY A 186 -26.21 -23.02 9.14
C GLY A 186 -25.42 -21.77 8.74
N ILE A 187 -26.00 -20.94 7.87
CA ILE A 187 -25.38 -19.68 7.42
C ILE A 187 -25.75 -18.58 8.42
N THR A 188 -24.79 -18.16 9.25
CA THR A 188 -24.94 -16.98 10.12
C THR A 188 -24.31 -15.74 9.46
N PHE A 189 -24.59 -14.56 10.02
CA PHE A 189 -23.95 -13.32 9.54
C PHE A 189 -22.44 -13.32 9.78
N SER A 190 -21.97 -13.90 10.89
CA SER A 190 -20.53 -14.10 11.14
C SER A 190 -19.92 -14.99 10.05
N THR A 191 -20.57 -16.12 9.76
CA THR A 191 -20.11 -17.05 8.71
C THR A 191 -20.03 -16.35 7.35
N LEU A 192 -20.98 -15.47 7.03
CA LEU A 192 -20.97 -14.70 5.78
C LEU A 192 -19.78 -13.73 5.70
N ILE A 193 -19.44 -13.07 6.80
CA ILE A 193 -18.27 -12.17 6.86
C ILE A 193 -16.98 -12.98 6.73
N ASP A 194 -16.88 -14.13 7.42
CA ASP A 194 -15.73 -15.03 7.29
C ASP A 194 -15.56 -15.56 5.85
N PHE A 195 -16.66 -15.71 5.09
CA PHE A 195 -16.59 -16.05 3.66
C PHE A 195 -16.08 -14.91 2.78
N ILE A 196 -16.35 -13.66 3.12
CA ILE A 196 -16.02 -12.53 2.24
C ILE A 196 -14.50 -12.38 2.07
N TYR A 197 -13.71 -12.59 3.13
CA TYR A 197 -12.25 -12.42 3.08
C TYR A 197 -11.57 -13.34 2.06
N PRO A 198 -11.69 -14.69 2.13
CA PRO A 198 -11.04 -15.56 1.15
C PRO A 198 -11.52 -15.34 -0.29
N TYR A 199 -12.77 -14.92 -0.46
CA TYR A 199 -13.35 -14.64 -1.79
C TYR A 199 -12.71 -13.40 -2.40
N ILE A 200 -12.55 -12.34 -1.60
CA ILE A 200 -11.85 -11.13 -2.01
C ILE A 200 -10.36 -11.43 -2.29
N ASP A 201 -9.72 -12.26 -1.48
CA ASP A 201 -8.32 -12.65 -1.67
C ASP A 201 -8.07 -13.41 -2.98
N VAL A 202 -9.01 -14.24 -3.41
CA VAL A 202 -8.95 -14.89 -4.73
C VAL A 202 -8.94 -13.86 -5.86
N VAL A 203 -9.68 -12.76 -5.72
CA VAL A 203 -9.65 -11.67 -6.71
C VAL A 203 -8.32 -10.93 -6.63
N HIS A 204 -7.85 -10.61 -5.42
CA HIS A 204 -6.54 -9.96 -5.22
C HIS A 204 -5.39 -10.77 -5.80
N ILE A 205 -5.27 -12.05 -5.44
CA ILE A 205 -4.16 -12.90 -5.89
C ILE A 205 -4.16 -13.02 -7.41
N THR A 206 -5.34 -13.08 -8.04
CA THR A 206 -5.47 -13.11 -9.49
C THR A 206 -4.88 -11.84 -10.11
N LEU A 207 -5.27 -10.66 -9.63
CA LEU A 207 -4.77 -9.38 -10.13
C LEU A 207 -3.26 -9.21 -9.88
N VAL A 208 -2.80 -9.59 -8.68
CA VAL A 208 -1.39 -9.54 -8.27
C VAL A 208 -0.54 -10.42 -9.20
N ILE A 209 -0.93 -11.67 -9.45
CA ILE A 209 -0.19 -12.59 -10.32
C ILE A 209 -0.11 -12.05 -11.77
N LEU A 210 -1.21 -11.48 -12.27
CA LEU A 210 -1.25 -10.92 -13.63
C LEU A 210 -0.33 -9.72 -13.81
N ILE A 211 -0.07 -8.95 -12.74
CA ILE A 211 0.89 -7.84 -12.74
C ILE A 211 2.32 -8.34 -12.48
N LEU A 212 2.49 -9.27 -11.54
CA LEU A 212 3.79 -9.76 -11.08
C LEU A 212 4.54 -10.53 -12.17
N ILE A 213 3.89 -11.47 -12.86
CA ILE A 213 4.56 -12.36 -13.84
C ILE A 213 5.26 -11.57 -14.96
N PRO A 214 4.59 -10.61 -15.64
CA PRO A 214 5.25 -9.84 -16.68
C PRO A 214 6.37 -8.96 -16.12
N LEU A 215 6.18 -8.35 -14.95
CA LEU A 215 7.15 -7.45 -14.36
C LEU A 215 8.43 -8.14 -13.93
N TRP A 216 8.31 -9.37 -13.43
CA TRP A 216 9.45 -10.18 -13.02
C TRP A 216 10.38 -10.48 -14.21
N ARG A 217 9.83 -10.58 -15.43
CA ARG A 217 10.64 -10.82 -16.64
C ARG A 217 11.38 -9.59 -17.15
N ILE A 218 10.87 -8.38 -16.88
CA ILE A 218 11.37 -7.12 -17.47
C ILE A 218 12.64 -6.60 -16.76
N HIS A 219 12.94 -7.06 -15.53
CA HIS A 219 14.15 -6.70 -14.76
C HIS A 219 14.52 -5.20 -14.78
N SER A 220 13.53 -4.31 -14.66
CA SER A 220 13.73 -2.87 -14.74
C SER A 220 13.62 -2.21 -13.36
N LYS A 221 14.43 -1.17 -13.11
CA LYS A 221 14.26 -0.33 -11.90
C LYS A 221 12.87 0.33 -11.82
N LEU A 222 12.18 0.47 -12.95
CA LEU A 222 10.82 0.99 -13.00
C LEU A 222 9.76 -0.03 -12.59
N SER A 223 10.08 -1.33 -12.62
CA SER A 223 9.17 -2.38 -12.13
C SER A 223 9.31 -2.65 -10.63
N THR A 224 10.42 -2.24 -10.00
CA THR A 224 10.68 -2.50 -8.56
C THR A 224 9.55 -2.05 -7.63
N PRO A 225 8.96 -0.84 -7.75
CA PRO A 225 7.84 -0.46 -6.87
C PRO A 225 6.65 -1.40 -6.99
N TRP A 226 6.33 -1.83 -8.20
CA TRP A 226 5.21 -2.71 -8.48
C TRP A 226 5.48 -4.16 -8.04
N LEU A 227 6.73 -4.64 -8.16
CA LEU A 227 7.14 -5.92 -7.61
C LEU A 227 6.99 -5.94 -6.09
N LEU A 228 7.47 -4.91 -5.39
CA LEU A 228 7.32 -4.78 -3.94
C LEU A 228 5.85 -4.72 -3.50
N LEU A 229 5.02 -3.97 -4.23
CA LEU A 229 3.58 -3.89 -3.98
C LEU A 229 2.90 -5.24 -4.18
N CYS A 230 3.25 -5.98 -5.24
CA CYS A 230 2.73 -7.33 -5.45
C CYS A 230 3.18 -8.29 -4.34
N THR A 231 4.44 -8.22 -3.91
CA THR A 231 4.97 -9.06 -2.81
C THR A 231 4.31 -8.72 -1.48
N SER A 232 4.03 -7.45 -1.21
CA SER A 232 3.27 -7.00 -0.04
C SER A 232 1.90 -7.69 0.01
N TYR A 233 1.16 -7.70 -1.10
CA TYR A 233 -0.15 -8.34 -1.15
C TYR A 233 -0.09 -9.86 -1.06
N LEU A 234 0.95 -10.49 -1.61
CA LEU A 234 1.17 -11.91 -1.37
C LEU A 234 1.39 -12.21 0.12
N ALA A 235 2.05 -11.31 0.87
CA ALA A 235 2.20 -11.44 2.32
C ALA A 235 0.85 -11.32 3.05
N PHE A 236 0.01 -10.32 2.71
CA PHE A 236 -1.34 -10.18 3.26
C PHE A 236 -2.22 -11.40 2.98
N ILE A 237 -2.27 -11.86 1.73
CA ILE A 237 -3.04 -13.05 1.37
C ILE A 237 -2.52 -14.29 2.12
N THR A 238 -1.20 -14.45 2.24
CA THR A 238 -0.61 -15.55 3.01
C THR A 238 -1.02 -15.48 4.48
N TYR A 239 -1.04 -14.28 5.06
CA TYR A 239 -1.52 -14.05 6.40
C TYR A 239 -3.00 -14.44 6.53
N ASP A 240 -3.88 -13.91 5.69
CA ASP A 240 -5.33 -14.14 5.78
C ASP A 240 -5.69 -15.64 5.66
N PHE A 241 -5.05 -16.37 4.73
CA PHE A 241 -5.24 -17.82 4.64
C PHE A 241 -4.74 -18.58 5.88
N THR A 242 -3.59 -18.17 6.42
CA THR A 242 -3.01 -18.82 7.61
C THR A 242 -3.81 -18.48 8.87
N TYR A 243 -4.25 -17.23 9.01
CA TYR A 243 -5.12 -16.75 10.07
C TYR A 243 -6.45 -17.52 10.05
N ALA A 244 -7.11 -17.61 8.89
CA ALA A 244 -8.36 -18.35 8.74
C ALA A 244 -8.19 -19.83 9.09
N TYR A 245 -7.10 -20.46 8.63
CA TYR A 245 -6.76 -21.83 9.00
C TYR A 245 -6.60 -21.99 10.52
N LEU A 246 -5.77 -21.17 11.16
CA LEU A 246 -5.53 -21.25 12.61
C LEU A 246 -6.79 -20.95 13.43
N ARG A 247 -7.68 -20.07 12.96
CA ARG A 247 -8.98 -19.80 13.59
C ARG A 247 -9.90 -21.02 13.55
N VAL A 248 -9.98 -21.73 12.42
CA VAL A 248 -10.78 -22.97 12.28
C VAL A 248 -10.35 -24.04 13.29
N PHE A 249 -9.06 -24.12 13.60
CA PHE A 249 -8.52 -25.07 14.58
C PHE A 249 -8.41 -24.49 16.01
N ALA A 250 -8.87 -23.26 16.24
CA ALA A 250 -8.74 -22.54 17.51
C ALA A 250 -7.30 -22.43 18.03
N GLU A 251 -6.34 -22.30 17.11
CA GLU A 251 -4.89 -22.19 17.38
C GLU A 251 -4.35 -20.76 17.22
N TYR A 252 -5.16 -19.84 16.69
CA TYR A 252 -4.76 -18.44 16.56
C TYR A 252 -4.83 -17.71 17.90
N TYR A 253 -3.85 -16.86 18.16
CA TYR A 253 -3.84 -15.87 19.24
C TYR A 253 -3.11 -14.62 18.73
N THR A 254 -3.52 -13.43 19.18
CA THR A 254 -2.84 -12.17 18.85
C THR A 254 -1.41 -12.20 19.38
N GLY A 255 -0.46 -11.84 18.53
CA GLY A 255 0.95 -12.00 18.81
C GLY A 255 1.47 -13.41 18.46
N ALA A 256 0.84 -14.08 17.50
CA ALA A 256 1.40 -15.26 16.86
C ALA A 256 2.52 -14.87 15.86
N THR A 257 3.45 -15.78 15.58
CA THR A 257 4.56 -15.50 14.63
C THR A 257 4.09 -15.15 13.22
N ILE A 258 2.88 -15.56 12.85
CA ILE A 258 2.28 -15.20 11.56
C ILE A 258 1.99 -13.70 11.44
N ASP A 259 1.78 -13.00 12.57
CA ASP A 259 1.55 -11.55 12.60
C ASP A 259 2.74 -10.78 12.03
N LEU A 260 3.97 -11.33 12.14
CA LEU A 260 5.15 -10.75 11.50
C LEU A 260 5.04 -10.70 9.96
N ILE A 261 4.32 -11.64 9.34
CA ILE A 261 4.07 -11.65 7.90
C ILE A 261 3.13 -10.50 7.53
N TYR A 262 2.11 -10.25 8.34
CA TYR A 262 1.18 -9.15 8.15
C TYR A 262 1.88 -7.79 8.27
N ALA A 263 2.68 -7.62 9.33
CA ALA A 263 3.50 -6.41 9.51
C ALA A 263 4.49 -6.20 8.36
N LEU A 264 5.13 -7.28 7.89
CA LEU A 264 6.01 -7.24 6.72
C LEU A 264 5.25 -6.80 5.46
N GLY A 265 4.01 -7.23 5.28
CA GLY A 265 3.13 -6.79 4.19
C GLY A 265 2.99 -5.27 4.13
N TYR A 266 2.65 -4.62 5.24
CA TYR A 266 2.53 -3.14 5.31
C TYR A 266 3.86 -2.45 5.05
N ILE A 267 4.96 -2.97 5.59
CA ILE A 267 6.30 -2.40 5.39
C ILE A 267 6.70 -2.46 3.92
N LEU A 268 6.51 -3.61 3.26
CA LEU A 268 6.76 -3.76 1.83
C LEU A 268 5.89 -2.80 1.00
N LEU A 269 4.64 -2.58 1.40
CA LEU A 269 3.74 -1.62 0.74
C LEU A 269 4.26 -0.19 0.85
N GLY A 270 4.70 0.22 2.04
CA GLY A 270 5.32 1.53 2.28
C GLY A 270 6.61 1.70 1.46
N ILE A 271 7.48 0.68 1.44
CA ILE A 271 8.73 0.67 0.66
C ILE A 271 8.43 0.74 -0.85
N ALA A 272 7.35 0.12 -1.33
CA ALA A 272 6.90 0.25 -2.71
C ALA A 272 6.61 1.73 -3.05
N GLY A 273 5.86 2.43 -2.19
CA GLY A 273 5.62 3.87 -2.31
C GLY A 273 6.91 4.68 -2.35
N TYR A 274 7.79 4.48 -1.37
CA TYR A 274 9.09 5.17 -1.29
C TYR A 274 9.96 4.92 -2.54
N THR A 275 10.00 3.69 -3.03
CA THR A 275 10.77 3.35 -4.23
C THR A 275 10.16 4.01 -5.47
N LYS A 276 8.83 4.12 -5.54
CA LYS A 276 8.17 4.87 -6.63
C LYS A 276 8.50 6.36 -6.55
N LEU A 277 8.42 6.95 -5.37
CA LEU A 277 8.76 8.36 -5.13
C LEU A 277 10.18 8.67 -5.65
N THR A 278 11.18 7.91 -5.23
CA THR A 278 12.58 8.10 -5.64
C THR A 278 12.80 7.88 -7.14
N SER A 279 12.13 6.87 -7.74
CA SER A 279 12.21 6.63 -9.19
C SER A 279 11.64 7.79 -10.02
N THR A 280 10.60 8.46 -9.54
CA THR A 280 9.95 9.60 -10.21
C THR A 280 10.88 10.82 -10.24
N GLU A 281 11.69 10.98 -9.20
CA GLU A 281 12.63 12.10 -9.07
C GLU A 281 13.84 11.95 -9.96
N VAL A 282 14.44 10.75 -9.99
CA VAL A 282 15.58 10.46 -10.87
C VAL A 282 15.22 10.79 -12.33
N GLN A 283 14.03 10.38 -12.78
CA GLN A 283 13.55 10.71 -14.13
C GLN A 283 13.41 12.22 -14.37
N SER A 284 12.99 12.98 -13.36
CA SER A 284 12.82 14.43 -13.47
C SER A 284 14.15 15.19 -13.55
N ALA A 285 15.17 14.72 -12.83
CA ALA A 285 16.51 15.29 -12.86
C ALA A 285 17.19 15.06 -14.21
N THR A 286 17.14 13.84 -14.74
CA THR A 286 17.73 13.48 -16.04
C THR A 286 17.08 14.22 -17.23
N ARG A 287 15.77 14.53 -17.14
CA ARG A 287 15.07 15.27 -18.20
C ARG A 287 15.44 16.75 -18.24
N THR A 288 15.82 17.33 -17.09
CA THR A 288 16.24 18.73 -16.99
C THR A 288 17.65 18.94 -17.53
N THR A 289 18.55 17.96 -17.38
CA THR A 289 19.90 18.01 -17.93
C THR A 289 19.95 17.77 -19.44
N ARG A 290 19.01 17.00 -20.01
CA ARG A 290 18.96 16.73 -21.46
C ARG A 290 18.38 17.88 -22.30
N ASN A 291 17.63 18.78 -21.67
CA ASN A 291 17.00 19.95 -22.32
C ASN A 291 17.80 21.25 -22.11
N ARG A 292 19.01 21.16 -21.55
CA ARG A 292 20.00 22.25 -21.46
C ARG A 292 21.17 21.92 -22.38
#